data_AF-A0A2C6KZ12-F1
#
_entry.id   AF-A0A2C6KZ12-F1
#
_cell.length_a   1.000
_cell.length_b   1.000
_cell.length_c   1.000
_cell.angle_alpha   90.00
_cell.angle_beta   90.00
_cell.angle_gamma   90.00
#
_symmetry.space_group_name_H-M   'P 1'
#
loop_
_entity.id
_entity.type
_entity.pdbx_description
1 polymer ?
#
loop_
_entity_poly.entity_id
_entity_poly.type
_entity_poly.pdbx_seq_one_letter_code
_entity_poly.pdbx_strand_id
1 'polypeptide(L)'
;MNELGRIRGQLETFLMPVEASAATRQTTEVPGDKEHLKQEVNELSKRVEEAKASLRKDLSGLEDLLRRLKESQKEGTAEAEGRGHELQLTIWKVDAAIDQVREVLTQDDVQYKKELGN
;
A
#
# COMPACT_ATOMS: atom_id res chain seq x y z
N MET A 1 -1.68 12.83 0.73
CA MET A 1 -2.46 11.74 0.11
C MET A 1 -1.52 11.00 -0.82
N ASN A 2 -1.25 9.71 -0.55
CA ASN A 2 -0.34 8.91 -1.37
C ASN A 2 -1.06 8.39 -2.63
N GLU A 3 -0.30 7.90 -3.59
CA GLU A 3 -0.82 7.49 -4.91
C GLU A 3 -1.85 6.35 -4.81
N LEU A 4 -1.65 5.43 -3.86
CA LEU A 4 -2.62 4.40 -3.48
C LEU A 4 -3.94 4.98 -2.98
N GLY A 5 -3.90 5.94 -2.05
CA GLY A 5 -5.11 6.61 -1.54
C GLY A 5 -5.85 7.40 -2.62
N ARG A 6 -5.13 7.96 -3.60
CA ARG A 6 -5.74 8.62 -4.77
C ARG A 6 -6.45 7.62 -5.67
N ILE A 7 -5.78 6.51 -6.02
CA ILE A 7 -6.34 5.43 -6.85
C ILE A 7 -7.58 4.82 -6.16
N ARG A 8 -7.52 4.64 -4.83
CA ARG A 8 -8.66 4.16 -4.03
C ARG A 8 -9.84 5.12 -4.07
N GLY A 9 -9.62 6.42 -3.86
CA GLY A 9 -10.69 7.42 -3.93
C GLY A 9 -11.36 7.47 -5.31
N GLN A 10 -10.61 7.22 -6.38
CA GLN A 10 -11.18 7.07 -7.72
C GLN A 10 -12.06 5.83 -7.81
N LEU A 11 -11.59 4.67 -7.32
CA LEU A 11 -12.33 3.42 -7.32
C LEU A 11 -13.65 3.50 -6.50
N GLU A 12 -13.61 4.08 -5.30
CA GLU A 12 -14.79 4.37 -4.47
C GLU A 12 -15.81 5.26 -5.19
N THR A 13 -15.33 6.26 -5.93
CA THR A 13 -16.19 7.17 -6.72
C THR A 13 -16.88 6.47 -7.89
N PHE A 14 -16.23 5.47 -8.51
CA PHE A 14 -16.82 4.68 -9.60
C PHE A 14 -17.83 3.63 -9.14
N LEU A 15 -17.72 3.15 -7.90
CA LEU A 15 -18.62 2.12 -7.35
C LEU A 15 -19.90 2.72 -6.74
N MET A 16 -19.86 3.96 -6.24
CA MET A 16 -21.03 4.67 -5.68
C MET A 16 -22.29 4.68 -6.58
N PRO A 17 -22.20 4.88 -7.91
CA PRO A 17 -23.35 4.81 -8.80
C PRO A 17 -23.99 3.42 -8.89
N VAL A 18 -23.20 2.35 -8.71
CA VAL A 18 -23.69 0.96 -8.78
C VAL A 18 -24.54 0.64 -7.54
N GLU A 19 -24.12 1.12 -6.36
CA GLU A 19 -24.86 0.94 -5.10
C GLU A 19 -26.11 1.84 -5.03
N ALA A 20 -26.02 3.09 -5.50
CA ALA A 20 -27.17 4.00 -5.56
C ALA A 20 -28.25 3.55 -6.56
N SER A 21 -27.85 2.90 -7.65
CA SER A 21 -28.77 2.30 -8.63
C SER A 21 -29.54 1.11 -8.08
N ALA A 22 -28.97 0.34 -7.14
CA ALA A 22 -29.68 -0.76 -6.47
C ALA A 22 -30.83 -0.28 -5.56
N ALA A 23 -30.73 0.94 -5.02
CA ALA A 23 -31.76 1.53 -4.15
C ALA A 23 -32.93 2.18 -4.92
N THR A 24 -32.75 2.49 -6.21
CA THR A 24 -33.73 3.25 -6.99
C THR A 24 -34.21 2.39 -8.16
N ARG A 25 -35.39 1.77 -8.01
CA ARG A 25 -36.04 0.96 -9.07
C ARG A 25 -36.44 1.83 -10.26
N GLN A 26 -35.47 2.24 -11.08
CA GLN A 26 -35.61 2.71 -12.46
C GLN A 26 -34.22 3.11 -12.95
N THR A 27 -33.47 2.16 -13.48
CA THR A 27 -32.29 2.48 -14.30
C THR A 27 -32.39 1.70 -15.59
N THR A 28 -32.55 2.45 -16.67
CA THR A 28 -32.32 2.00 -18.04
C THR A 28 -30.95 1.33 -18.05
N GLU A 29 -30.91 0.01 -18.22
CA GLU A 29 -29.65 -0.70 -18.33
C GLU A 29 -28.92 -0.17 -19.56
N VAL A 30 -27.74 0.43 -19.35
CA VAL A 30 -26.78 0.67 -20.42
C VAL A 30 -25.81 -0.52 -20.42
N PRO A 31 -26.07 -1.58 -21.19
CA PRO A 31 -25.23 -2.79 -21.18
C PRO A 31 -23.79 -2.55 -21.66
N GLY A 32 -23.54 -1.46 -22.41
CA GLY A 32 -22.19 -1.06 -22.83
C GLY A 32 -21.30 -0.56 -21.69
N ASP A 33 -21.89 0.10 -20.69
CA ASP A 33 -21.14 0.69 -19.58
C ASP A 33 -20.69 -0.38 -18.57
N LYS A 34 -21.47 -1.45 -18.38
CA LYS A 34 -21.13 -2.51 -17.41
C LYS A 34 -19.85 -3.27 -17.78
N GLU A 35 -19.63 -3.57 -19.06
CA GLU A 35 -18.44 -4.31 -19.49
C GLU A 35 -17.19 -3.42 -19.47
N HIS A 36 -17.35 -2.14 -19.84
CA HIS A 36 -16.28 -1.16 -19.74
C HIS A 36 -15.86 -0.92 -18.28
N LEU A 37 -16.83 -0.73 -17.37
CA LEU A 37 -16.57 -0.59 -15.94
C LEU A 37 -15.89 -1.83 -15.33
N LYS A 38 -16.28 -3.04 -15.75
CA LYS A 38 -15.57 -4.27 -15.32
C LYS A 38 -14.12 -4.30 -15.78
N GLN A 39 -13.85 -3.88 -17.01
CA GLN A 39 -12.48 -3.80 -17.53
C GLN A 39 -11.64 -2.79 -16.75
N GLU A 40 -12.19 -1.61 -16.46
CA GLU A 40 -11.50 -0.60 -15.66
C GLU A 40 -11.26 -1.07 -14.23
N VAL A 41 -12.24 -1.69 -13.57
CA VAL A 41 -12.07 -2.27 -12.22
C VAL A 41 -10.98 -3.35 -12.22
N ASN A 42 -10.94 -4.21 -13.23
CA ASN A 42 -9.89 -5.22 -13.37
C ASN A 42 -8.51 -4.59 -13.57
N GLU A 43 -8.42 -3.53 -14.38
CA GLU A 43 -7.17 -2.81 -14.61
C GLU A 43 -6.68 -2.10 -13.34
N LEU A 44 -7.57 -1.41 -12.64
CA LEU A 44 -7.27 -0.79 -11.35
C LEU A 44 -6.84 -1.83 -10.30
N SER A 45 -7.55 -2.96 -10.22
CA SER A 45 -7.20 -4.06 -9.30
C SER A 45 -5.80 -4.59 -9.59
N LYS A 46 -5.45 -4.75 -10.87
CA LYS A 46 -4.11 -5.18 -11.28
C LYS A 46 -3.04 -4.15 -10.88
N ARG A 47 -3.30 -2.86 -11.08
CA ARG A 47 -2.38 -1.78 -10.67
C ARG A 47 -2.19 -1.74 -9.15
N VAL A 48 -3.24 -2.01 -8.37
CA VAL A 48 -3.15 -2.13 -6.91
C VAL A 48 -2.26 -3.30 -6.50
N GLU A 49 -2.43 -4.48 -7.12
CA GLU A 49 -1.58 -5.64 -6.84
C GLU A 49 -0.12 -5.41 -7.23
N GLU A 50 0.14 -4.75 -8.36
CA GLU A 50 1.49 -4.34 -8.77
C GLU A 50 2.13 -3.36 -7.77
N ALA A 51 1.36 -2.38 -7.29
CA ALA A 51 1.81 -1.43 -6.26
C ALA A 51 2.10 -2.14 -4.93
N LYS A 52 1.24 -3.07 -4.50
CA LYS A 52 1.47 -3.90 -3.30
C LYS A 52 2.72 -4.77 -3.45
N ALA A 53 2.94 -5.36 -4.62
CA ALA A 53 4.15 -6.15 -4.90
C ALA A 53 5.42 -5.29 -4.84
N SER A 54 5.38 -4.07 -5.38
CA SER A 54 6.48 -3.10 -5.26
C SER A 54 6.76 -2.76 -3.79
N LEU A 55 5.73 -2.42 -3.02
CA LEU A 55 5.88 -2.11 -1.59
C LEU A 55 6.44 -3.29 -0.78
N ARG A 56 6.05 -4.53 -1.09
CA ARG A 56 6.63 -5.72 -0.47
C ARG A 56 8.12 -5.89 -0.79
N LYS A 57 8.53 -5.56 -2.01
CA LYS A 57 9.95 -5.56 -2.42
C LYS A 57 10.73 -4.48 -1.67
N ASP A 58 10.18 -3.27 -1.59
CA ASP A 58 10.80 -2.15 -0.87
C ASP A 58 10.93 -2.47 0.62
N LEU A 59 9.90 -3.08 1.23
CA LEU A 59 9.94 -3.57 2.60
C LEU A 59 11.08 -4.55 2.83
N SER A 60 11.23 -5.56 1.96
CA SER A 60 12.32 -6.53 2.05
C SER A 60 13.70 -5.86 1.94
N GLY A 61 13.84 -4.86 1.07
CA GLY A 61 15.09 -4.09 0.95
C GLY A 61 15.40 -3.27 2.21
N LEU A 62 14.39 -2.66 2.83
CA LEU A 62 14.53 -1.92 4.08
C LEU A 62 14.89 -2.85 5.25
N GLU A 63 14.28 -4.03 5.34
CA GLU A 63 14.60 -5.04 6.36
C GLU A 63 16.05 -5.52 6.25
N ASP A 64 16.53 -5.76 5.02
CA ASP A 64 17.93 -6.10 4.76
C ASP A 64 18.89 -4.97 5.12
N LEU A 65 18.53 -3.72 4.81
CA LEU A 65 19.31 -2.55 5.21
C LEU A 65 19.39 -2.42 6.74
N LEU A 66 18.25 -2.55 7.43
CA LEU A 66 18.19 -2.49 8.90
C LEU A 66 19.05 -3.57 9.54
N ARG A 67 19.05 -4.79 8.99
CA ARG A 67 19.89 -5.89 9.45
C ARG A 67 21.37 -5.53 9.36
N ARG A 68 21.83 -5.03 8.20
CA ARG A 68 23.24 -4.61 8.00
C ARG A 68 23.63 -3.46 8.93
N LEU A 69 22.75 -2.50 9.16
CA LEU A 69 22.99 -1.39 10.09
C LEU A 69 23.14 -1.89 11.53
N LYS A 70 22.30 -2.83 11.98
CA LYS A 70 22.40 -3.46 13.31
C LYS A 70 23.65 -4.34 13.44
N GLU A 71 24.09 -5.01 12.37
CA GLU A 71 25.36 -5.73 12.33
C GLU A 71 26.54 -4.77 12.48
N SER A 72 26.59 -3.69 11.70
CA SER A 72 27.62 -2.65 11.83
C SER A 72 27.64 -2.00 13.22
N GLN A 73 26.49 -1.84 13.86
CA GLN A 73 26.41 -1.36 15.24
C GLN A 73 27.05 -2.34 16.22
N LYS A 74 26.79 -3.64 16.07
CA LYS A 74 27.39 -4.69 16.93
C LYS A 74 28.89 -4.82 16.73
N GLU A 75 29.38 -4.59 15.51
CA GLU A 75 30.81 -4.60 15.20
C GLU A 75 31.56 -3.40 15.80
N GLY A 76 30.84 -2.37 16.28
CA GLY A 76 31.43 -1.20 16.92
C GLY A 76 32.25 -0.32 15.96
N THR A 77 32.23 -0.60 14.66
CA THR A 77 33.00 0.14 13.63
C THR A 77 32.57 1.61 13.57
N ALA A 78 31.26 1.88 13.60
CA ALA A 78 30.75 3.25 13.64
C ALA A 78 31.05 3.97 14.96
N GLU A 79 31.11 3.25 16.08
CA GLU A 79 31.44 3.82 17.40
C GLU A 79 32.93 4.18 17.47
N ALA A 80 33.80 3.31 16.95
CA ALA A 80 35.23 3.56 16.83
C ALA A 80 35.56 4.76 15.92
N GLU A 81 34.72 5.04 14.92
CA GLU A 81 34.84 6.19 14.02
C GLU A 81 34.06 7.43 14.49
N GLY A 82 33.49 7.41 15.70
CA GLY A 82 32.75 8.55 16.28
C GLY A 82 31.38 8.82 15.64
N ARG A 83 30.89 7.93 14.76
CA ARG A 83 29.61 8.03 14.05
C ARG A 83 28.50 7.15 14.66
N GLY A 84 28.69 6.64 15.88
CA GLY A 84 27.72 5.77 16.55
C GLY A 84 26.32 6.40 16.68
N HIS A 85 26.25 7.70 16.95
CA HIS A 85 24.97 8.43 17.03
C HIS A 85 24.26 8.53 15.68
N GLU A 86 25.00 8.80 14.60
CA GLU A 86 24.44 8.86 13.24
C GLU A 86 23.92 7.49 12.79
N LEU A 87 24.65 6.42 13.14
CA LEU A 87 24.21 5.05 12.88
C LEU A 87 22.90 4.74 13.64
N GLN A 88 22.82 5.10 14.92
CA GLN A 88 21.62 4.89 15.73
C GLN A 88 20.40 5.66 15.18
N LEU A 89 20.58 6.92 14.78
CA LEU A 89 19.55 7.71 14.13
C LEU A 89 19.09 7.09 12.80
N THR A 90 20.04 6.56 12.02
CA THR A 90 19.74 5.90 10.75
C THR A 90 18.94 4.60 10.97
N ILE A 91 19.33 3.80 11.96
CA ILE A 91 18.57 2.60 12.38
C ILE A 91 17.13 2.98 12.71
N TRP A 92 16.92 4.01 13.55
CA TRP A 92 15.59 4.46 13.94
C TRP A 92 14.74 4.91 12.75
N LYS A 93 15.32 5.67 11.81
CA LYS A 93 14.61 6.11 10.59
C LYS A 93 14.20 4.94 9.70
N VAL A 94 15.07 3.96 9.52
CA VAL A 94 14.77 2.77 8.71
C VAL A 94 13.69 1.91 9.38
N ASP A 95 13.76 1.74 10.70
CA ASP A 95 12.73 1.02 11.48
C ASP A 95 11.36 1.70 11.35
N ALA A 96 11.30 3.02 11.49
CA ALA A 96 10.07 3.79 11.31
C ALA A 96 9.51 3.70 9.87
N ALA A 97 10.38 3.67 8.86
CA ALA A 97 9.95 3.49 7.46
C ALA A 97 9.38 2.08 7.22
N ILE A 98 9.98 1.04 7.80
CA ILE A 98 9.47 -0.34 7.76
C ILE A 98 8.07 -0.40 8.36
N ASP A 99 7.85 0.23 9.53
CA ASP A 99 6.55 0.25 10.19
C ASP A 99 5.49 0.96 9.34
N GLN A 100 5.82 2.09 8.71
CA GLN A 100 4.91 2.78 7.80
C GLN A 100 4.54 1.93 6.58
N VAL A 101 5.49 1.23 5.97
CA VAL A 101 5.22 0.35 4.82
C VAL A 101 4.36 -0.84 5.25
N ARG A 102 4.63 -1.43 6.43
CA ARG A 102 3.79 -2.50 6.99
C ARG A 102 2.38 -2.03 7.29
N GLU A 103 2.21 -0.83 7.83
CA GLU A 103 0.91 -0.24 8.09
C GLU A 103 0.08 -0.11 6.80
N VAL A 104 0.68 0.45 5.74
CA VAL A 104 0.03 0.57 4.42
C VAL A 104 -0.36 -0.80 3.86
N LEU A 105 0.53 -1.79 3.93
CA LEU A 105 0.24 -3.15 3.45
C LEU A 105 -0.84 -3.87 4.27
N THR A 106 -0.97 -3.56 5.56
CA THR A 106 -1.91 -4.23 6.47
C THR A 106 -3.29 -3.58 6.47
N GLN A 107 -3.37 -2.25 6.44
CA GLN A 107 -4.63 -1.52 6.39
C GLN A 107 -5.41 -1.79 5.08
N ASP A 108 -4.70 -1.93 3.96
CA ASP A 108 -5.32 -2.26 2.68
C ASP A 108 -5.91 -3.69 2.63
N ASP A 109 -5.33 -4.66 3.35
CA ASP A 109 -5.85 -6.04 3.38
C ASP A 109 -7.11 -6.19 4.27
N VAL A 110 -7.28 -5.35 5.28
CA VAL A 110 -8.46 -5.35 6.17
C VAL A 110 -9.63 -4.62 5.53
N GLN A 111 -9.38 -3.52 4.82
CA GLN A 111 -10.45 -2.69 4.23
C GLN A 111 -11.01 -3.33 2.95
N TYR A 112 -10.15 -3.93 2.12
CA TYR A 112 -10.57 -4.62 0.89
C TYR A 112 -11.43 -5.87 1.15
N LYS A 113 -11.16 -6.62 2.23
CA LYS A 113 -11.98 -7.78 2.62
C LYS A 113 -13.37 -7.39 3.15
N LYS A 114 -13.44 -6.26 3.85
CA LYS A 114 -14.69 -5.78 4.46
C LYS A 114 -15.68 -5.24 3.42
N GLU A 115 -15.19 -4.66 2.33
CA GLU A 115 -16.00 -4.07 1.26
C GLU A 115 -16.41 -5.08 0.18
N LEU A 116 -15.71 -6.20 0.03
CA LEU A 116 -16.07 -7.28 -0.91
C LEU A 116 -16.94 -8.41 -0.33
N GLY A 117 -17.40 -8.30 0.92
CA GLY A 117 -18.37 -9.23 1.50
C GLY A 117 -17.86 -10.66 1.67
N ASN A 118 -16.68 -10.84 2.29
CA ASN A 118 -16.27 -12.10 2.91
C ASN A 118 -15.83 -11.88 4.36
#